data_AF-A0A380TH42-F1
#
_entry.id   AF-A0A380TH42-F1
#
_cell.length_a   1.000
_cell.length_b   1.000
_cell.length_c   1.000
_cell.angle_alpha   90.00
_cell.angle_beta   90.00
_cell.angle_gamma   90.00
#
_symmetry.space_group_name_H-M   'P 1'
#
loop_
_entity.id
_entity.type
_entity.pdbx_description
1 polymer ?
#
loop_
_entity_poly.entity_id
_entity_poly.type
_entity_poly.pdbx_seq_one_letter_code
_entity_poly.pdbx_strand_id
1 'polypeptide(L)'
;MNCPAVLQLSHNADYVVCCRELLSELKLKAQPFAPRARVVDSYVLCECVTPKRLGQQLSAVVMGGNAIARPLGTPVACPDPRLPAGLQRVAVLLDASGFEAAPISLLIFGKDGLAWRRCTVDGSAVPTVLDWLARPEQPSRAARWCLTAGLTQLANERPAAAQRLIHEIEALAPPPPAASVRRSPALNAGLTQAIATPAGLLVQAWLNDPHDLVGAIAATSISGQQTLPIDGSAILPPPPDTPKGCRGLAALFPAGDGVKPAAPCQIELILRSGHTIEIGEGPGPLRGAAALDAILKTPLQAGVIPPAVTACIEPAVRALIGARTAAATPLAVHTFGTLPQQPRAGVVIPIGNEPAILAAHEGLSAAMPGHDGVERIYVLSRPDEEAATAARLADLQACYGGGYRLVVMPGDAGGASGLNAAAALITAPVLAFLGEGLIPEAATWLDALLHALAVGPVRSLVAAPTLYHDGSIAAAGADAALDAFGRWEIRNRFAGFPRGYPALVKAGAAPIASTGCCALPRALFDALGGFALDYLGPFHRDADLAARVWQADGHTSVAQEPYVIALRDDDPQAAGNSALAHELDRQLFEARWRSFIEAAGAAACDPPRGQPTVVAKARPRHSRPRKRAA
;
A
#
# COMPACT_ATOMS: atom_id res chain seq x y z
N MET A 1 32.88 -30.57 1.39
CA MET A 1 34.17 -29.99 1.84
C MET A 1 35.03 -29.79 0.60
N ASN A 2 35.43 -28.55 0.26
CA ASN A 2 36.05 -28.21 -1.03
C ASN A 2 37.58 -28.09 -0.91
N CYS A 3 38.32 -29.05 -1.47
CA CYS A 3 39.79 -29.04 -1.58
C CYS A 3 40.41 -27.78 -2.27
N PRO A 4 39.81 -27.18 -3.31
CA PRO A 4 40.47 -26.08 -4.06
C PRO A 4 40.57 -24.74 -3.32
N ALA A 5 39.62 -24.43 -2.44
CA ALA A 5 39.61 -23.17 -1.67
C ALA A 5 40.61 -23.22 -0.50
N VAL A 6 40.84 -24.41 0.06
CA VAL A 6 41.82 -24.64 1.14
C VAL A 6 43.26 -24.60 0.61
N LEU A 7 43.46 -25.00 -0.66
CA LEU A 7 44.77 -25.06 -1.31
C LEU A 7 45.10 -23.84 -2.21
N GLN A 8 44.20 -22.84 -2.30
CA GLN A 8 44.35 -21.64 -3.15
C GLN A 8 44.65 -21.93 -4.64
N LEU A 9 44.21 -23.07 -5.16
CA LEU A 9 44.53 -23.51 -6.52
C LEU A 9 43.77 -22.76 -7.63
N SER A 10 42.80 -21.92 -7.27
CA SER A 10 41.91 -21.22 -8.21
C SER A 10 42.61 -20.30 -9.20
N HIS A 11 43.82 -19.82 -8.89
CA HIS A 11 44.64 -18.98 -9.77
C HIS A 11 45.98 -19.62 -10.18
N ASN A 12 46.19 -20.90 -9.86
CA ASN A 12 47.43 -21.60 -10.21
C ASN A 12 47.38 -22.04 -11.68
N ALA A 13 48.29 -21.50 -12.51
CA ALA A 13 48.30 -21.74 -13.94
C ALA A 13 48.47 -23.23 -14.31
N ASP A 14 49.34 -23.96 -13.61
CA ASP A 14 49.60 -25.38 -13.88
C ASP A 14 48.36 -26.24 -13.57
N TYR A 15 47.67 -25.91 -12.48
CA TYR A 15 46.41 -26.57 -12.12
C TYR A 15 45.32 -26.32 -13.17
N VAL A 16 45.20 -25.09 -13.69
CA VAL A 16 44.24 -24.78 -14.76
C VAL A 16 44.58 -25.50 -16.05
N VAL A 17 45.86 -25.59 -16.41
CA VAL A 17 46.33 -26.35 -17.58
C VAL A 17 45.98 -27.83 -17.43
N CYS A 18 46.31 -28.45 -16.30
CA CYS A 18 45.99 -29.84 -16.02
C CYS A 18 44.48 -30.12 -16.10
N CYS A 19 43.66 -29.21 -15.58
CA CYS A 19 42.20 -29.31 -15.67
C CYS A 19 41.70 -29.20 -17.13
N ARG A 20 42.32 -28.36 -17.99
CA ARG A 20 41.99 -28.30 -19.42
C ARG A 20 42.38 -29.58 -20.16
N GLU A 21 43.54 -30.15 -19.84
CA GLU A 21 44.00 -31.43 -20.41
C GLU A 21 43.04 -32.57 -20.06
N LEU A 22 42.63 -32.66 -18.79
CA LEU A 22 41.63 -33.63 -18.33
C LEU A 22 40.33 -33.51 -19.14
N LEU A 23 39.86 -32.29 -19.40
CA LEU A 23 38.65 -32.06 -20.19
C LEU A 23 38.79 -32.48 -21.64
N SER A 24 39.96 -32.31 -22.25
CA SER A 24 40.22 -32.81 -23.60
C SER A 24 40.19 -34.34 -23.67
N GLU A 25 40.69 -35.02 -22.63
CA GLU A 25 40.68 -36.49 -22.55
C GLU A 25 39.27 -37.08 -22.38
N LEU A 26 38.35 -36.35 -21.75
CA LEU A 26 36.96 -36.78 -21.58
C LEU A 26 36.18 -36.89 -22.90
N LYS A 27 36.74 -36.42 -24.04
CA LYS A 27 36.12 -36.42 -25.37
C LYS A 27 34.69 -35.85 -25.40
N LEU A 28 34.39 -34.97 -24.45
CA LEU A 28 33.10 -34.27 -24.37
C LEU A 28 33.05 -33.21 -25.45
N LYS A 29 31.94 -33.15 -26.20
CA LYS A 29 31.73 -32.07 -27.17
C LYS A 29 31.25 -30.81 -26.44
N ALA A 30 32.07 -29.76 -26.47
CA ALA A 30 31.67 -28.44 -25.97
C ALA A 30 30.47 -27.92 -26.80
N GLN A 31 29.40 -27.55 -26.11
CA GLN A 31 28.23 -26.90 -26.70
C GLN A 31 28.24 -25.41 -26.38
N PRO A 32 27.69 -24.52 -27.22
CA PRO A 32 27.66 -23.10 -26.91
C PRO A 32 26.75 -22.79 -25.70
N PHE A 33 27.06 -21.69 -25.00
CA PHE A 33 26.11 -21.00 -24.14
C PHE A 33 25.99 -19.54 -24.59
N ALA A 34 24.85 -18.91 -24.31
CA ALA A 34 24.55 -17.55 -24.75
C ALA A 34 24.54 -16.59 -23.56
N PRO A 35 25.39 -15.55 -23.53
CA PRO A 35 25.21 -14.44 -22.61
C PRO A 35 23.94 -13.68 -23.02
N ARG A 36 23.05 -13.41 -22.06
CA ARG A 36 21.73 -12.82 -22.31
C ARG A 36 21.64 -11.38 -21.84
N ALA A 37 22.11 -11.11 -20.63
CA ALA A 37 21.96 -9.82 -19.99
C ALA A 37 23.09 -9.54 -19.01
N ARG A 38 23.57 -8.30 -18.97
CA ARG A 38 24.43 -7.79 -17.91
C ARG A 38 23.56 -7.32 -16.74
N VAL A 39 23.80 -7.88 -15.56
CA VAL A 39 22.96 -7.67 -14.36
C VAL A 39 23.52 -6.51 -13.52
N VAL A 40 24.49 -6.76 -12.63
CA VAL A 40 25.22 -5.73 -11.85
C VAL A 40 26.72 -5.85 -12.17
N ASP A 41 27.43 -4.74 -12.31
CA ASP A 41 28.88 -4.71 -12.54
C ASP A 41 29.33 -5.64 -13.71
N SER A 42 30.18 -6.63 -13.40
CA SER A 42 30.69 -7.67 -14.30
C SER A 42 29.81 -8.92 -14.37
N TYR A 43 28.67 -8.97 -13.65
CA TYR A 43 27.82 -10.16 -13.64
C TYR A 43 26.96 -10.25 -14.90
N VAL A 44 27.03 -11.40 -15.56
CA VAL A 44 26.33 -11.69 -16.82
C VAL A 44 25.45 -12.93 -16.64
N LEU A 45 24.15 -12.76 -16.87
CA LEU A 45 23.19 -13.84 -16.95
C LEU A 45 23.40 -14.61 -18.26
N CYS A 46 23.66 -15.90 -18.15
CA CYS A 46 23.94 -16.78 -19.27
C CYS A 46 22.92 -17.92 -19.33
N GLU A 47 22.57 -18.35 -20.54
CA GLU A 47 21.70 -19.50 -20.77
C GLU A 47 22.38 -20.57 -21.63
N CYS A 48 22.07 -21.82 -21.34
CA CYS A 48 22.43 -22.96 -22.17
C CYS A 48 21.36 -24.05 -22.10
N VAL A 49 21.54 -25.11 -22.88
CA VAL A 49 20.68 -26.29 -22.84
C VAL A 49 21.51 -27.46 -22.32
N THR A 50 20.98 -28.26 -21.41
CA THR A 50 21.62 -29.48 -20.89
C THR A 50 20.67 -30.68 -21.00
N PRO A 51 21.20 -31.92 -20.99
CA PRO A 51 20.37 -33.11 -20.84
C PRO A 51 19.61 -33.13 -19.48
N LYS A 52 18.35 -33.57 -19.47
CA LYS A 52 17.52 -33.73 -18.26
C LYS A 52 18.10 -34.75 -17.26
N ARG A 53 18.89 -35.71 -17.73
CA ARG A 53 19.57 -36.69 -16.87
C ARG A 53 20.52 -36.06 -15.83
N LEU A 54 20.97 -34.81 -16.03
CA LEU A 54 21.75 -34.12 -14.99
C LEU A 54 20.89 -33.79 -13.74
N GLY A 55 19.56 -33.85 -13.84
CA GLY A 55 18.65 -33.53 -12.74
C GLY A 55 18.44 -32.02 -12.55
N GLN A 56 17.82 -31.67 -11.42
CA GLN A 56 17.50 -30.28 -11.04
C GLN A 56 18.53 -29.66 -10.09
N GLN A 57 19.24 -30.48 -9.31
CA GLN A 57 20.30 -30.04 -8.41
C GLN A 57 21.60 -29.96 -9.20
N LEU A 58 21.93 -28.75 -9.65
CA LEU A 58 23.12 -28.50 -10.45
C LEU A 58 24.17 -27.73 -9.65
N SER A 59 25.43 -27.97 -10.00
CA SER A 59 26.55 -27.12 -9.59
C SER A 59 27.37 -26.78 -10.83
N ALA A 60 28.13 -25.69 -10.78
CA ALA A 60 28.96 -25.31 -11.90
C ALA A 60 30.31 -24.75 -11.49
N VAL A 61 31.26 -24.87 -12.42
CA VAL A 61 32.60 -24.32 -12.36
C VAL A 61 32.85 -23.58 -13.65
N VAL A 62 33.44 -22.40 -13.53
CA VAL A 62 33.81 -21.52 -14.65
C VAL A 62 35.33 -21.54 -14.77
N MET A 63 35.84 -21.70 -15.97
CA MET A 63 37.26 -21.59 -16.26
C MET A 63 37.48 -20.67 -17.45
N GLY A 64 38.45 -19.77 -17.35
CA GLY A 64 38.84 -18.88 -18.44
C GLY A 64 40.17 -18.21 -18.10
N GLY A 65 40.93 -17.79 -19.12
CA GLY A 65 42.31 -17.37 -18.91
C GLY A 65 43.05 -18.42 -18.06
N ASN A 66 43.71 -17.98 -16.98
CA ASN A 66 44.39 -18.84 -15.99
C ASN A 66 43.64 -18.97 -14.64
N ALA A 67 42.32 -18.79 -14.63
CA ALA A 67 41.53 -18.84 -13.41
C ALA A 67 40.40 -19.88 -13.47
N ILE A 68 40.10 -20.46 -12.31
CA ILE A 68 38.94 -21.31 -12.05
C ILE A 68 38.13 -20.67 -10.93
N ALA A 69 36.86 -20.38 -11.23
CA ALA A 69 35.93 -19.73 -10.32
C ALA A 69 34.62 -20.53 -10.21
N ARG A 70 33.83 -20.20 -9.20
CA ARG A 70 32.43 -20.62 -9.12
C ARG A 70 31.55 -19.49 -9.63
N PRO A 71 30.46 -19.80 -10.35
CA PRO A 71 29.47 -18.80 -10.69
C PRO A 71 28.78 -18.27 -9.43
N LEU A 72 28.14 -17.12 -9.58
CA LEU A 72 27.36 -16.54 -8.52
C LEU A 72 26.03 -17.28 -8.42
N GLY A 73 25.99 -18.22 -7.47
CA GLY A 73 24.85 -19.08 -7.22
C GLY A 73 24.85 -20.37 -8.03
N THR A 74 23.90 -21.23 -7.68
CA THR A 74 23.74 -22.54 -8.32
C THR A 74 23.06 -22.38 -9.68
N PRO A 75 23.52 -23.07 -10.74
CA PRO A 75 22.81 -23.11 -12.01
C PRO A 75 21.37 -23.57 -11.82
N VAL A 76 20.46 -22.88 -12.50
CA VAL A 76 19.03 -23.15 -12.40
C VAL A 76 18.60 -23.90 -13.64
N ALA A 77 18.18 -25.15 -13.47
CA ALA A 77 17.49 -25.89 -14.51
C ALA A 77 15.99 -25.58 -14.50
N CYS A 78 15.41 -25.37 -15.68
CA CYS A 78 13.96 -25.37 -15.87
C CYS A 78 13.58 -26.19 -17.10
N PRO A 79 12.49 -26.97 -17.02
CA PRO A 79 11.87 -27.56 -18.21
C PRO A 79 11.43 -26.46 -19.19
N ASP A 80 11.73 -26.63 -20.47
CA ASP A 80 11.21 -25.77 -21.54
C ASP A 80 10.44 -26.62 -22.56
N PRO A 81 9.12 -26.41 -22.73
CA PRO A 81 8.32 -27.20 -23.68
C PRO A 81 8.72 -26.95 -25.14
N ARG A 82 9.47 -25.87 -25.44
CA ARG A 82 10.01 -25.62 -26.79
C ARG A 82 11.26 -26.46 -27.10
N LEU A 83 11.85 -27.13 -26.11
CA LEU A 83 13.01 -28.00 -26.31
C LEU A 83 12.59 -29.45 -26.59
N PRO A 84 13.40 -30.20 -27.35
CA PRO A 84 13.22 -31.63 -27.53
C PRO A 84 13.11 -32.41 -26.21
N ALA A 85 12.33 -33.51 -26.24
CA ALA A 85 12.21 -34.42 -25.12
C ALA A 85 13.61 -34.90 -24.65
N GLY A 86 13.88 -34.78 -23.36
CA GLY A 86 15.18 -35.13 -22.75
C GLY A 86 16.16 -33.98 -22.58
N LEU A 87 15.85 -32.76 -23.03
CA LEU A 87 16.64 -31.56 -22.79
C LEU A 87 15.95 -30.59 -21.82
N GLN A 88 16.73 -29.78 -21.13
CA GLN A 88 16.27 -28.71 -20.24
C GLN A 88 17.10 -27.44 -20.44
N ARG A 89 16.50 -26.28 -20.19
CA ARG A 89 17.22 -25.02 -20.22
C ARG A 89 17.86 -24.77 -18.87
N VAL A 90 19.11 -24.33 -18.86
CA VAL A 90 19.84 -23.97 -17.66
C VAL A 90 20.30 -22.53 -17.77
N ALA A 91 20.04 -21.75 -16.73
CA ALA A 91 20.55 -20.40 -16.59
C ALA A 91 21.57 -20.34 -15.44
N VAL A 92 22.55 -19.47 -15.58
CA VAL A 92 23.61 -19.26 -14.59
C VAL A 92 24.04 -17.79 -14.60
N LEU A 93 24.31 -17.24 -13.42
CA LEU A 93 24.85 -15.89 -13.29
C LEU A 93 26.38 -16.00 -13.13
N LEU A 94 27.12 -15.49 -14.11
CA LEU A 94 28.58 -15.56 -14.16
C LEU A 94 29.18 -14.23 -13.76
N ASP A 95 30.23 -14.24 -12.93
CA ASP A 95 31.11 -13.08 -12.84
C ASP A 95 32.06 -13.10 -14.04
N ALA A 96 31.93 -12.13 -14.94
CA ALA A 96 32.81 -12.01 -16.10
C ALA A 96 34.11 -11.25 -15.80
N SER A 97 34.33 -10.77 -14.56
CA SER A 97 35.56 -10.08 -14.19
C SER A 97 36.77 -11.00 -14.39
N GLY A 98 37.79 -10.49 -15.09
CA GLY A 98 39.03 -11.25 -15.38
C GLY A 98 38.93 -12.27 -16.52
N PHE A 99 37.80 -12.38 -17.21
CA PHE A 99 37.62 -13.28 -18.37
C PHE A 99 37.40 -12.53 -19.70
N GLU A 100 37.66 -11.21 -19.72
CA GLU A 100 37.46 -10.35 -20.88
C GLU A 100 38.23 -10.87 -22.10
N ALA A 101 37.53 -10.98 -23.23
CA ALA A 101 38.06 -11.45 -24.52
C ALA A 101 38.63 -12.89 -24.56
N ALA A 102 38.52 -13.67 -23.49
CA ALA A 102 38.95 -15.07 -23.44
C ALA A 102 37.75 -16.04 -23.59
N PRO A 103 37.93 -17.21 -24.23
CA PRO A 103 36.89 -18.23 -24.27
C PRO A 103 36.66 -18.82 -22.88
N ILE A 104 35.47 -18.63 -22.34
CA ILE A 104 35.02 -19.16 -21.05
C ILE A 104 34.49 -20.58 -21.25
N SER A 105 34.97 -21.51 -20.43
CA SER A 105 34.45 -22.86 -20.30
C SER A 105 33.61 -22.99 -19.02
N LEU A 106 32.33 -23.26 -19.19
CA LEU A 106 31.37 -23.51 -18.13
C LEU A 106 31.13 -25.02 -18.02
N LEU A 107 31.48 -25.60 -16.88
CA LEU A 107 31.25 -26.99 -16.54
C LEU A 107 30.05 -27.08 -15.61
N ILE A 108 29.00 -27.80 -16.02
CA ILE A 108 27.80 -28.02 -15.22
C ILE A 108 27.75 -29.48 -14.78
N PHE A 109 27.73 -29.70 -13.48
CA PHE A 109 27.66 -31.01 -12.86
C PHE A 109 26.26 -31.24 -12.31
N GLY A 110 25.77 -32.45 -12.51
CA GLY A 110 24.49 -32.92 -11.97
C GLY A 110 24.62 -34.35 -11.47
N LYS A 111 23.50 -34.94 -11.07
CA LYS A 111 23.45 -36.28 -10.46
C LYS A 111 24.09 -37.35 -11.36
N ASP A 112 23.74 -37.34 -12.64
CA ASP A 112 24.15 -38.38 -13.60
C ASP A 112 25.04 -37.83 -14.72
N GLY A 113 25.96 -36.91 -14.40
CA GLY A 113 27.08 -36.55 -15.28
C GLY A 113 27.44 -35.07 -15.37
N LEU A 114 28.18 -34.75 -16.45
CA LEU A 114 28.78 -33.45 -16.71
C LEU A 114 28.34 -32.92 -18.09
N ALA A 115 28.10 -31.61 -18.16
CA ALA A 115 27.86 -30.88 -19.39
C ALA A 115 28.91 -29.77 -19.55
N TRP A 116 29.66 -29.81 -20.65
CA TRP A 116 30.65 -28.78 -20.99
C TRP A 116 30.07 -27.74 -21.96
N ARG A 117 30.09 -26.48 -21.54
CA ARG A 117 29.64 -25.34 -22.34
C ARG A 117 30.79 -24.36 -22.57
N ARG A 118 30.81 -23.70 -23.73
CA ARG A 118 31.86 -22.74 -24.09
C ARG A 118 31.29 -21.52 -24.79
N CYS A 119 31.78 -20.33 -24.44
CA CYS A 119 31.43 -19.07 -25.10
C CYS A 119 32.52 -18.02 -24.82
N THR A 120 32.65 -17.03 -25.70
CA THR A 120 33.40 -15.81 -25.41
C THR A 120 32.39 -14.75 -24.98
N VAL A 121 32.55 -14.22 -23.76
CA VAL A 121 31.66 -13.18 -23.25
C VAL A 121 32.30 -11.84 -23.53
N ASP A 122 31.78 -11.13 -24.52
CA ASP A 122 32.07 -9.71 -24.72
C ASP A 122 31.03 -8.88 -23.96
N GLY A 123 31.42 -8.37 -22.79
CA GLY A 123 30.51 -7.61 -21.93
C GLY A 123 29.92 -6.35 -22.59
N SER A 124 30.58 -5.79 -23.62
CA SER A 124 30.10 -4.62 -24.35
C SER A 124 28.98 -4.96 -25.35
N ALA A 125 28.94 -6.19 -25.85
CA ALA A 125 27.95 -6.67 -26.80
C ALA A 125 26.68 -7.24 -26.14
N VAL A 126 26.72 -7.44 -24.81
CA VAL A 126 25.58 -7.95 -24.03
C VAL A 126 24.72 -6.78 -23.56
N PRO A 127 23.40 -6.78 -23.84
CA PRO A 127 22.50 -5.73 -23.37
C PRO A 127 22.46 -5.67 -21.84
N THR A 128 22.08 -4.52 -21.28
CA THR A 128 21.76 -4.44 -19.84
C THR A 128 20.53 -5.31 -19.54
N VAL A 129 20.36 -5.73 -18.29
CA VAL A 129 19.20 -6.53 -17.89
C VAL A 129 17.88 -5.81 -18.14
N LEU A 130 17.84 -4.48 -17.98
CA LEU A 130 16.66 -3.67 -18.30
C LEU A 130 16.35 -3.67 -19.80
N ASP A 131 17.36 -3.42 -20.64
CA ASP A 131 17.19 -3.45 -22.11
C ASP A 131 16.79 -4.85 -22.59
N TRP A 132 17.31 -5.89 -21.95
CA TRP A 132 16.96 -7.26 -22.26
C TRP A 132 15.52 -7.61 -21.86
N LEU A 133 15.08 -7.20 -20.66
CA LEU A 133 13.71 -7.39 -20.19
C LEU A 133 12.68 -6.59 -21.01
N ALA A 134 13.08 -5.45 -21.58
CA ALA A 134 12.25 -4.64 -22.46
C ALA A 134 12.05 -5.24 -23.86
N ARG A 135 12.75 -6.31 -24.23
CA ARG A 135 12.62 -6.94 -25.56
C ARG A 135 11.26 -7.63 -25.71
N PRO A 136 10.70 -7.71 -26.94
CA PRO A 136 9.46 -8.44 -27.20
C PRO A 136 9.54 -9.94 -26.88
N GLU A 137 10.74 -10.52 -27.00
CA GLU A 137 11.01 -11.92 -26.69
C GLU A 137 11.06 -12.11 -25.18
N GLN A 138 10.08 -12.86 -24.64
CA GLN A 138 10.04 -13.10 -23.20
C GLN A 138 11.23 -13.95 -22.72
N PRO A 139 11.88 -13.54 -21.61
CA PRO A 139 12.95 -14.31 -21.01
C PRO A 139 12.46 -15.70 -20.59
N SER A 140 13.33 -16.70 -20.73
CA SER A 140 12.95 -18.05 -20.36
C SER A 140 12.72 -18.18 -18.86
N ARG A 141 11.93 -19.19 -18.45
CA ARG A 141 11.69 -19.50 -17.03
C ARG A 141 13.00 -19.68 -16.26
N ALA A 142 13.97 -20.39 -16.83
CA ALA A 142 15.29 -20.57 -16.22
C ALA A 142 15.98 -19.22 -16.00
N ALA A 143 15.95 -18.35 -17.01
CA ALA A 143 16.61 -17.05 -16.96
C ALA A 143 15.97 -16.11 -15.95
N ARG A 144 14.63 -16.03 -15.89
CA ARG A 144 13.90 -15.25 -14.89
C ARG A 144 14.19 -15.74 -13.48
N TRP A 145 14.09 -17.04 -13.23
CA TRP A 145 14.41 -17.59 -11.91
C TRP A 145 15.87 -17.39 -11.53
N CYS A 146 16.81 -17.59 -12.47
CA CYS A 146 18.23 -17.37 -12.20
C CYS A 146 18.54 -15.89 -11.94
N LEU A 147 17.84 -14.97 -12.60
CA LEU A 147 17.93 -13.54 -12.29
C LEU A 147 17.43 -13.25 -10.88
N THR A 148 16.22 -13.70 -10.52
CA THR A 148 15.62 -13.58 -9.18
C THR A 148 16.51 -14.17 -8.09
N ALA A 149 16.99 -15.38 -8.30
CA ALA A 149 17.88 -16.09 -7.39
C ALA A 149 19.24 -15.40 -7.24
N GLY A 150 19.84 -15.01 -8.38
CA GLY A 150 21.12 -14.34 -8.42
C GLY A 150 21.09 -12.95 -7.78
N LEU A 151 20.03 -12.17 -7.99
CA LEU A 151 19.82 -10.87 -7.35
C LEU A 151 19.67 -11.00 -5.84
N THR A 152 18.97 -12.02 -5.35
CA THR A 152 18.81 -12.24 -3.92
C THR A 152 20.13 -12.65 -3.26
N GLN A 153 20.94 -13.48 -3.94
CA GLN A 153 22.28 -13.82 -3.47
C GLN A 153 23.22 -12.60 -3.49
N LEU A 154 23.19 -11.81 -4.58
CA LEU A 154 23.90 -10.53 -4.66
C LEU A 154 23.48 -9.60 -3.53
N ALA A 155 22.21 -9.56 -3.14
CA ALA A 155 21.74 -8.72 -2.04
C ALA A 155 22.27 -9.17 -0.67
N ASN A 156 22.73 -10.42 -0.53
CA ASN A 156 23.39 -10.89 0.69
C ASN A 156 24.88 -10.52 0.69
N GLU A 157 25.55 -10.54 -0.46
CA GLU A 157 26.99 -10.24 -0.58
C GLU A 157 27.27 -8.73 -0.75
N ARG A 158 26.39 -8.04 -1.49
CA ARG A 158 26.47 -6.62 -1.89
C ARG A 158 25.06 -5.97 -1.82
N PRO A 159 24.58 -5.63 -0.61
CA PRO A 159 23.19 -5.23 -0.40
C PRO A 159 22.76 -3.99 -1.20
N ALA A 160 23.58 -2.94 -1.24
CA ALA A 160 23.18 -1.66 -1.84
C ALA A 160 23.00 -1.72 -3.37
N ALA A 161 23.93 -2.35 -4.10
CA ALA A 161 23.88 -2.39 -5.56
C ALA A 161 22.77 -3.34 -6.06
N ALA A 162 22.62 -4.50 -5.42
CA ALA A 162 21.59 -5.46 -5.76
C ALA A 162 20.17 -4.94 -5.47
N GLN A 163 19.97 -4.27 -4.32
CA GLN A 163 18.67 -3.68 -3.98
C GLN A 163 18.24 -2.60 -4.97
N ARG A 164 19.17 -1.73 -5.41
CA ARG A 164 18.88 -0.72 -6.43
C ARG A 164 18.44 -1.35 -7.74
N LEU A 165 19.18 -2.35 -8.23
CA LEU A 165 18.82 -3.03 -9.47
C LEU A 165 17.50 -3.80 -9.36
N ILE A 166 17.20 -4.42 -8.21
CA ILE A 166 15.90 -5.06 -7.97
C ILE A 166 14.79 -4.01 -8.13
N HIS A 167 14.92 -2.85 -7.48
CA HIS A 167 13.93 -1.78 -7.61
C HIS A 167 13.82 -1.24 -9.04
N GLU A 168 14.93 -1.07 -9.76
CA GLU A 168 14.93 -0.63 -11.16
C GLU A 168 14.23 -1.64 -12.08
N ILE A 169 14.51 -2.95 -11.90
CA ILE A 169 13.83 -4.01 -12.64
C ILE A 169 12.33 -4.01 -12.32
N GLU A 170 11.95 -3.93 -11.05
CA GLU A 170 10.54 -3.89 -10.65
C GLU A 170 9.80 -2.66 -11.21
N ALA A 171 10.47 -1.52 -11.30
CA ALA A 171 9.88 -0.26 -11.77
C ALA A 171 9.84 -0.10 -13.29
N LEU A 172 10.85 -0.60 -14.00
CA LEU A 172 11.08 -0.33 -15.43
C LEU A 172 10.84 -1.53 -16.34
N ALA A 173 10.91 -2.77 -15.82
CA ALA A 173 10.61 -3.93 -16.64
C ALA A 173 9.12 -3.90 -17.03
N PRO A 174 8.77 -4.27 -18.28
CA PRO A 174 7.37 -4.45 -18.63
C PRO A 174 6.73 -5.41 -17.63
N PRO A 175 5.52 -5.11 -17.12
CA PRO A 175 4.87 -6.01 -16.19
C PRO A 175 4.81 -7.39 -16.84
N PRO A 176 5.14 -8.47 -16.11
CA PRO A 176 4.98 -9.81 -16.65
C PRO A 176 3.56 -9.90 -17.22
N PRO A 177 3.37 -10.54 -18.39
CA PRO A 177 2.09 -10.56 -19.09
C PRO A 177 0.96 -10.85 -18.07
N ALA A 178 -0.04 -9.97 -18.06
CA ALA A 178 -1.08 -9.93 -17.03
C ALA A 178 -1.55 -11.33 -16.65
N ALA A 179 -1.17 -11.75 -15.43
CA ALA A 179 -1.25 -13.11 -14.93
C ALA A 179 -0.56 -14.14 -15.85
N SER A 180 0.41 -14.90 -15.34
CA SER A 180 0.64 -16.24 -15.91
C SER A 180 -0.63 -17.06 -15.67
N VAL A 181 -1.55 -16.96 -16.64
CA VAL A 181 -2.83 -17.62 -16.57
C VAL A 181 -2.63 -19.06 -16.99
N ARG A 182 -2.80 -19.98 -16.04
CA ARG A 182 -3.03 -21.36 -16.47
C ARG A 182 -4.43 -21.45 -17.04
N ARG A 183 -4.54 -21.81 -18.32
CA ARG A 183 -5.84 -22.12 -18.94
C ARG A 183 -5.93 -23.62 -19.18
N SER A 184 -6.80 -24.28 -18.45
CA SER A 184 -7.20 -25.67 -18.65
C SER A 184 -8.71 -25.78 -18.45
N PRO A 185 -9.38 -26.72 -19.14
CA PRO A 185 -10.80 -27.01 -18.86
C PRO A 185 -11.05 -27.33 -17.38
N ALA A 186 -10.06 -27.91 -16.69
CA ALA A 186 -10.19 -28.39 -15.32
C ALA A 186 -9.66 -27.42 -14.23
N LEU A 187 -8.84 -26.44 -14.60
CA LEU A 187 -8.20 -25.53 -13.64
C LEU A 187 -7.77 -24.23 -14.32
N ASN A 188 -8.27 -23.10 -13.84
CA ASN A 188 -7.80 -21.77 -14.25
C ASN A 188 -7.32 -20.98 -13.04
N ALA A 189 -6.18 -20.31 -13.14
CA ALA A 189 -5.67 -19.48 -12.06
C ALA A 189 -4.72 -18.40 -12.59
N GLY A 190 -4.56 -17.34 -11.81
CA GLY A 190 -3.61 -16.28 -12.09
C GLY A 190 -3.32 -15.41 -10.87
N LEU A 191 -2.13 -14.82 -10.83
CA LEU A 191 -1.74 -13.82 -9.84
C LEU A 191 -2.36 -12.46 -10.19
N THR A 192 -3.01 -11.82 -9.21
CA THR A 192 -3.50 -10.44 -9.31
C THR A 192 -2.41 -9.47 -8.88
N GLN A 193 -1.86 -9.68 -7.68
CA GLN A 193 -0.73 -8.92 -7.15
C GLN A 193 -0.03 -9.67 -6.02
N ALA A 194 1.25 -9.37 -5.81
CA ALA A 194 2.02 -9.82 -4.66
C ALA A 194 2.75 -8.60 -4.08
N ILE A 195 2.45 -8.24 -2.84
CA ILE A 195 2.91 -7.00 -2.19
C ILE A 195 3.75 -7.36 -0.97
N ALA A 196 5.00 -6.89 -0.97
CA ALA A 196 5.85 -6.99 0.21
C ALA A 196 5.43 -5.93 1.24
N THR A 197 5.20 -6.38 2.47
CA THR A 197 4.88 -5.53 3.63
C THR A 197 5.80 -5.89 4.79
N PRO A 198 5.92 -5.04 5.83
CA PRO A 198 6.69 -5.40 7.02
C PRO A 198 6.15 -6.64 7.74
N ALA A 199 4.86 -6.99 7.57
CA ALA A 199 4.28 -8.22 8.12
C ALA A 199 4.61 -9.48 7.31
N GLY A 200 5.08 -9.34 6.06
CA GLY A 200 5.28 -10.44 5.13
C GLY A 200 4.82 -10.14 3.72
N LEU A 201 4.68 -11.19 2.90
CA LEU A 201 4.25 -11.11 1.50
C LEU A 201 2.73 -11.36 1.41
N LEU A 202 1.96 -10.32 1.07
CA LEU A 202 0.54 -10.46 0.80
C LEU A 202 0.35 -10.81 -0.68
N VAL A 203 -0.17 -12.00 -0.93
CA VAL A 203 -0.48 -12.51 -2.27
C VAL A 203 -1.98 -12.45 -2.49
N GLN A 204 -2.39 -11.84 -3.60
CA GLN A 204 -3.77 -11.85 -4.09
C GLN A 204 -3.81 -12.49 -5.48
N ALA A 205 -4.68 -13.49 -5.63
CA ALA A 205 -4.79 -14.30 -6.84
C ALA A 205 -6.27 -14.58 -7.14
N TRP A 206 -6.53 -15.27 -8.25
CA TRP A 206 -7.83 -15.81 -8.59
C TRP A 206 -7.71 -17.26 -9.06
N LEU A 207 -8.76 -18.04 -8.82
CA LEU A 207 -8.80 -19.49 -9.01
C LEU A 207 -10.19 -19.94 -9.47
N ASN A 208 -10.25 -20.81 -10.47
CA ASN A 208 -11.41 -21.61 -10.85
C ASN A 208 -10.96 -23.08 -10.84
N ASP A 209 -11.37 -23.79 -9.80
CA ASP A 209 -11.01 -25.19 -9.53
C ASP A 209 -12.28 -25.99 -9.21
N PRO A 210 -13.07 -26.36 -10.24
CA PRO A 210 -14.34 -27.08 -10.04
C PRO A 210 -14.14 -28.53 -9.59
N HIS A 211 -12.92 -29.06 -9.67
CA HIS A 211 -12.57 -30.44 -9.33
C HIS A 211 -11.76 -30.56 -8.03
N ASP A 212 -11.61 -29.47 -7.28
CA ASP A 212 -10.88 -29.44 -6.00
C ASP A 212 -9.46 -30.03 -6.10
N LEU A 213 -8.73 -29.67 -7.15
CA LEU A 213 -7.39 -30.18 -7.45
C LEU A 213 -6.30 -29.48 -6.62
N VAL A 214 -6.53 -28.24 -6.20
CA VAL A 214 -5.54 -27.40 -5.52
C VAL A 214 -5.64 -27.59 -4.01
N GLY A 215 -4.53 -27.95 -3.36
CA GLY A 215 -4.46 -28.10 -1.90
C GLY A 215 -3.82 -26.89 -1.20
N ALA A 216 -2.89 -26.19 -1.84
CA ALA A 216 -2.16 -25.09 -1.22
C ALA A 216 -1.65 -24.06 -2.24
N ILE A 217 -1.26 -22.89 -1.74
CA ILE A 217 -0.50 -21.85 -2.44
C ILE A 217 0.88 -21.72 -1.80
N ALA A 218 1.92 -21.52 -2.61
CA ALA A 218 3.30 -21.44 -2.17
C ALA A 218 4.00 -20.21 -2.73
N ALA A 219 4.89 -19.64 -1.91
CA ALA A 219 5.85 -18.63 -2.30
C ALA A 219 7.25 -19.27 -2.22
N THR A 220 7.85 -19.51 -3.37
CA THR A 220 9.16 -20.17 -3.51
C THR A 220 10.21 -19.12 -3.80
N SER A 221 11.22 -19.00 -2.94
CA SER A 221 12.37 -18.10 -3.09
C SER A 221 13.67 -18.90 -2.93
N ILE A 222 14.83 -18.26 -3.12
CA ILE A 222 16.10 -18.92 -2.78
C ILE A 222 16.29 -19.15 -1.27
N SER A 223 15.64 -18.35 -0.44
CA SER A 223 15.66 -18.52 1.02
C SER A 223 14.83 -19.71 1.49
N GLY A 224 14.01 -20.28 0.61
CA GLY A 224 13.13 -21.39 0.92
C GLY A 224 11.75 -21.23 0.31
N GLN A 225 10.92 -22.24 0.54
CA GLN A 225 9.52 -22.27 0.14
C GLN A 225 8.64 -22.13 1.38
N GLN A 226 7.70 -21.19 1.33
CA GLN A 226 6.59 -21.13 2.28
C GLN A 226 5.33 -21.63 1.58
N THR A 227 4.48 -22.35 2.31
CA THR A 227 3.25 -22.95 1.78
C THR A 227 2.11 -22.69 2.74
N LEU A 228 0.96 -22.29 2.19
CA LEU A 228 -0.27 -22.05 2.92
C LEU A 228 -1.40 -22.90 2.31
N PRO A 229 -2.17 -23.64 3.12
CA PRO A 229 -3.30 -24.40 2.61
C PRO A 229 -4.34 -23.47 2.00
N ILE A 230 -4.98 -23.91 0.90
CA ILE A 230 -5.95 -23.08 0.19
C ILE A 230 -7.17 -22.77 1.05
N ASP A 231 -7.57 -23.71 1.92
CA ASP A 231 -8.66 -23.56 2.88
C ASP A 231 -8.35 -22.53 3.98
N GLY A 232 -7.07 -22.24 4.21
CA GLY A 232 -6.61 -21.19 5.12
C GLY A 232 -6.53 -19.81 4.48
N SER A 233 -6.89 -19.68 3.20
CA SER A 233 -6.83 -18.41 2.46
C SER A 233 -8.16 -17.68 2.49
N ALA A 234 -8.09 -16.35 2.44
CA ALA A 234 -9.27 -15.49 2.36
C ALA A 234 -9.90 -15.54 0.97
N ILE A 235 -11.21 -15.84 0.89
CA ILE A 235 -11.94 -15.82 -0.38
C ILE A 235 -12.37 -14.39 -0.69
N LEU A 236 -11.96 -13.90 -1.86
CA LEU A 236 -12.29 -12.58 -2.38
C LEU A 236 -13.26 -12.69 -3.57
N PRO A 237 -14.02 -11.63 -3.90
CA PRO A 237 -14.62 -11.51 -5.21
C PRO A 237 -13.54 -11.58 -6.30
N PRO A 238 -13.80 -12.29 -7.41
CA PRO A 238 -12.84 -12.34 -8.49
C PRO A 238 -12.71 -10.95 -9.17
N PRO A 239 -11.53 -10.59 -9.70
CA PRO A 239 -11.38 -9.37 -10.50
C PRO A 239 -12.32 -9.35 -11.72
N PRO A 240 -12.75 -8.17 -12.19
CA PRO A 240 -13.76 -8.03 -13.26
C PRO A 240 -13.36 -8.68 -14.59
N ASP A 241 -12.06 -8.79 -14.88
CA ASP A 241 -11.52 -9.33 -16.14
C ASP A 241 -11.23 -10.85 -16.09
N THR A 242 -11.75 -11.56 -15.09
CA THR A 242 -11.53 -13.01 -14.95
C THR A 242 -12.63 -13.85 -15.60
N PRO A 243 -12.34 -15.11 -16.01
CA PRO A 243 -13.35 -16.02 -16.51
C PRO A 243 -14.51 -16.23 -15.52
N LYS A 244 -15.72 -16.49 -16.03
CA LYS A 244 -16.88 -16.83 -15.19
C LYS A 244 -16.58 -18.06 -14.33
N GLY A 245 -17.03 -18.02 -13.07
CA GLY A 245 -16.84 -19.10 -12.09
C GLY A 245 -15.53 -19.03 -11.30
N CYS A 246 -14.70 -18.00 -11.51
CA CYS A 246 -13.52 -17.78 -10.67
C CYS A 246 -13.90 -17.24 -9.30
N ARG A 247 -13.10 -17.57 -8.29
CA ARG A 247 -13.05 -16.92 -6.97
C ARG A 247 -11.72 -16.20 -6.80
N GLY A 248 -11.72 -15.04 -6.16
CA GLY A 248 -10.49 -14.39 -5.70
C GLY A 248 -9.96 -15.07 -4.43
N LEU A 249 -8.67 -14.92 -4.18
CA LEU A 249 -7.97 -15.49 -3.04
C LEU A 249 -6.95 -14.49 -2.51
N ALA A 250 -6.85 -14.33 -1.19
CA ALA A 250 -5.77 -13.63 -0.53
C ALA A 250 -5.06 -14.55 0.49
N ALA A 251 -3.74 -14.48 0.51
CA ALA A 251 -2.89 -15.22 1.44
C ALA A 251 -1.73 -14.33 1.90
N LEU A 252 -1.56 -14.22 3.22
CA LEU A 252 -0.42 -13.52 3.82
C LEU A 252 0.64 -14.54 4.23
N PHE A 253 1.77 -14.54 3.53
CA PHE A 253 2.95 -15.31 3.91
C PHE A 253 3.75 -14.50 4.94
N PRO A 254 3.81 -14.94 6.21
CA PRO A 254 4.41 -14.14 7.27
C PRO A 254 5.92 -13.99 7.06
N ALA A 255 6.45 -12.83 7.44
CA ALA A 255 7.89 -12.64 7.57
C ALA A 255 8.43 -13.59 8.65
N GLY A 256 9.21 -14.60 8.25
CA GLY A 256 9.90 -15.51 9.16
C GLY A 256 11.33 -15.08 9.43
N ASP A 257 11.98 -15.68 10.43
CA ASP A 257 13.40 -15.48 10.72
C ASP A 257 14.25 -15.82 9.48
N GLY A 258 14.81 -14.80 8.84
CA GLY A 258 15.66 -14.92 7.66
C GLY A 258 14.95 -14.86 6.30
N VAL A 259 13.61 -14.86 6.25
CA VAL A 259 12.86 -14.68 4.99
C VAL A 259 12.68 -13.18 4.75
N LYS A 260 13.26 -12.66 3.67
CA LYS A 260 13.10 -11.26 3.27
C LYS A 260 11.80 -11.13 2.45
N PRO A 261 10.75 -10.43 2.93
CA PRO A 261 9.48 -10.31 2.20
C PRO A 261 9.62 -9.60 0.85
N ALA A 262 10.66 -8.77 0.71
CA ALA A 262 11.01 -8.07 -0.52
C ALA A 262 11.85 -8.91 -1.49
N ALA A 263 12.26 -10.14 -1.11
CA ALA A 263 13.04 -10.99 -2.01
C ALA A 263 12.14 -11.51 -3.15
N PRO A 264 12.62 -11.45 -4.40
CA PRO A 264 11.86 -11.98 -5.52
C PRO A 264 11.63 -13.50 -5.37
N CYS A 265 10.42 -13.94 -5.69
CA CYS A 265 9.88 -15.27 -5.48
C CYS A 265 8.89 -15.67 -6.59
N GLN A 266 8.70 -16.98 -6.77
CA GLN A 266 7.64 -17.55 -7.61
C GLN A 266 6.43 -17.87 -6.76
N ILE A 267 5.26 -17.52 -7.27
CA ILE A 267 3.97 -17.88 -6.68
C ILE A 267 3.44 -19.11 -7.41
N GLU A 268 3.22 -20.18 -6.65
CA GLU A 268 2.84 -21.49 -7.17
C GLU A 268 1.58 -22.01 -6.47
N LEU A 269 0.76 -22.78 -7.17
CA LEU A 269 -0.29 -23.63 -6.61
C LEU A 269 0.26 -25.05 -6.46
N ILE A 270 0.04 -25.65 -5.30
CA ILE A 270 0.35 -27.05 -5.04
C ILE A 270 -0.93 -27.86 -5.19
N LEU A 271 -0.94 -28.77 -6.16
CA LEU A 271 -2.01 -29.74 -6.35
C LEU A 271 -2.03 -30.76 -5.21
N ARG A 272 -3.19 -31.36 -4.95
CA ARG A 272 -3.33 -32.47 -3.98
C ARG A 272 -2.45 -33.70 -4.30
N SER A 273 -1.97 -33.82 -5.54
CA SER A 273 -0.98 -34.83 -5.95
C SER A 273 0.48 -34.49 -5.62
N GLY A 274 0.75 -33.29 -5.08
CA GLY A 274 2.09 -32.77 -4.81
C GLY A 274 2.75 -32.05 -5.99
N HIS A 275 2.11 -31.99 -7.17
CA HIS A 275 2.64 -31.24 -8.31
C HIS A 275 2.44 -29.74 -8.15
N THR A 276 3.41 -28.93 -8.58
CA THR A 276 3.32 -27.46 -8.52
C THR A 276 2.96 -26.83 -9.87
N ILE A 277 2.24 -25.73 -9.82
CA ILE A 277 1.82 -24.92 -10.97
C ILE A 277 2.14 -23.46 -10.70
N GLU A 278 2.99 -22.85 -11.52
CA GLU A 278 3.29 -21.41 -11.44
C GLU A 278 2.09 -20.57 -11.88
N ILE A 279 1.76 -19.54 -11.09
CA ILE A 279 0.68 -18.58 -11.36
C ILE A 279 1.15 -17.12 -11.37
N GLY A 280 2.38 -16.84 -10.95
CA GLY A 280 3.03 -15.54 -11.13
C GLY A 280 4.37 -15.41 -10.42
N GLU A 281 4.94 -14.21 -10.48
CA GLU A 281 6.16 -13.81 -9.79
C GLU A 281 5.86 -12.59 -8.92
N GLY A 282 6.57 -12.44 -7.80
CA GLY A 282 6.42 -11.32 -6.89
C GLY A 282 7.60 -11.17 -5.94
N PRO A 283 7.58 -10.19 -5.02
CA PRO A 283 6.63 -9.07 -4.96
C PRO A 283 6.76 -8.14 -6.18
N GLY A 284 5.71 -7.39 -6.51
CA GLY A 284 5.75 -6.31 -7.51
C GLY A 284 6.39 -5.03 -6.94
N PRO A 285 6.49 -3.93 -7.72
CA PRO A 285 7.18 -2.69 -7.32
C PRO A 285 6.51 -1.88 -6.21
N LEU A 286 5.25 -2.17 -5.88
CA LEU A 286 4.46 -1.32 -4.98
C LEU A 286 5.03 -1.34 -3.56
N ARG A 287 5.23 -0.16 -2.97
CA ARG A 287 5.74 0.04 -1.59
C ARG A 287 4.96 1.15 -0.89
N GLY A 288 5.05 1.20 0.45
CA GLY A 288 4.53 2.30 1.26
C GLY A 288 3.06 2.63 0.97
N ALA A 289 2.77 3.91 0.70
CA ALA A 289 1.43 4.38 0.37
C ALA A 289 0.84 3.73 -0.90
N ALA A 290 1.64 3.50 -1.94
CA ALA A 290 1.16 2.86 -3.17
C ALA A 290 0.75 1.39 -2.93
N ALA A 291 1.50 0.69 -2.08
CA ALA A 291 1.13 -0.66 -1.63
C ALA A 291 -0.17 -0.64 -0.82
N LEU A 292 -0.29 0.29 0.14
CA LEU A 292 -1.51 0.43 0.95
C LEU A 292 -2.73 0.72 0.07
N ASP A 293 -2.65 1.71 -0.82
CA ASP A 293 -3.72 2.08 -1.75
C ASP A 293 -4.14 0.90 -2.64
N ALA A 294 -3.18 0.14 -3.18
CA ALA A 294 -3.46 -1.05 -3.99
C ALA A 294 -4.16 -2.17 -3.19
N ILE A 295 -3.81 -2.37 -1.92
CA ILE A 295 -4.50 -3.32 -1.03
C ILE A 295 -5.92 -2.83 -0.75
N LEU A 296 -6.08 -1.56 -0.41
CA LEU A 296 -7.39 -0.97 -0.08
C LEU A 296 -8.36 -0.96 -1.27
N LYS A 297 -7.85 -0.87 -2.51
CA LYS A 297 -8.64 -0.97 -3.75
C LYS A 297 -9.08 -2.39 -4.11
N THR A 298 -8.79 -3.39 -3.28
CA THR A 298 -9.31 -4.76 -3.47
C THR A 298 -10.84 -4.70 -3.66
N PRO A 299 -11.39 -5.24 -4.76
CA PRO A 299 -12.80 -5.10 -5.09
C PRO A 299 -13.66 -5.96 -4.16
N LEU A 300 -14.00 -5.40 -3.00
CA LEU A 300 -14.96 -5.98 -2.07
C LEU A 300 -16.33 -5.37 -2.32
N GLN A 301 -17.37 -6.20 -2.35
CA GLN A 301 -18.73 -5.69 -2.40
C GLN A 301 -19.06 -5.03 -1.05
N ALA A 302 -19.65 -3.84 -1.12
CA ALA A 302 -20.17 -3.17 0.07
C ALA A 302 -21.19 -4.09 0.78
N GLY A 303 -20.92 -4.41 2.05
CA GLY A 303 -21.66 -5.41 2.81
C GLY A 303 -20.81 -6.02 3.92
N VAL A 304 -21.16 -7.24 4.34
CA VAL A 304 -20.39 -7.98 5.35
C VAL A 304 -19.15 -8.59 4.69
N ILE A 305 -17.98 -7.98 4.91
CA ILE A 305 -16.71 -8.58 4.52
C ILE A 305 -16.45 -9.77 5.46
N PRO A 306 -16.17 -10.98 4.94
CA PRO A 306 -15.94 -12.15 5.78
C PRO A 306 -14.78 -11.93 6.78
N PRO A 307 -14.89 -12.38 8.04
CA PRO A 307 -13.82 -12.25 9.04
C PRO A 307 -12.49 -12.85 8.59
N ALA A 308 -12.52 -13.94 7.81
CA ALA A 308 -11.31 -14.53 7.25
C ALA A 308 -10.57 -13.59 6.29
N VAL A 309 -11.29 -12.75 5.54
CA VAL A 309 -10.70 -11.76 4.63
C VAL A 309 -9.98 -10.66 5.40
N THR A 310 -10.64 -10.12 6.42
CA THR A 310 -10.05 -9.09 7.27
C THR A 310 -8.88 -9.65 8.06
N ALA A 311 -8.99 -10.83 8.68
CA ALA A 311 -7.89 -11.47 9.39
C ALA A 311 -6.64 -11.74 8.52
N CYS A 312 -6.81 -12.00 7.22
CA CYS A 312 -5.70 -12.18 6.30
C CYS A 312 -5.05 -10.86 5.86
N ILE A 313 -5.84 -9.82 5.61
CA ILE A 313 -5.37 -8.56 5.01
C ILE A 313 -4.93 -7.56 6.09
N GLU A 314 -5.61 -7.55 7.23
CA GLU A 314 -5.37 -6.59 8.31
C GLU A 314 -3.91 -6.52 8.76
N PRO A 315 -3.19 -7.64 9.01
CA PRO A 315 -1.81 -7.55 9.49
C PRO A 315 -0.89 -6.82 8.51
N ALA A 316 -1.09 -7.04 7.20
CA ALA A 316 -0.34 -6.36 6.14
C ALA A 316 -0.66 -4.85 6.12
N VAL A 317 -1.94 -4.49 6.23
CA VAL A 317 -2.40 -3.09 6.30
C VAL A 317 -1.85 -2.39 7.54
N ARG A 318 -1.97 -2.99 8.72
CA ARG A 318 -1.49 -2.41 9.99
C ARG A 318 0.01 -2.21 9.99
N ALA A 319 0.77 -3.16 9.45
CA ALA A 319 2.22 -3.04 9.32
C ALA A 319 2.62 -1.87 8.40
N LEU A 320 1.90 -1.66 7.29
CA LEU A 320 2.12 -0.51 6.41
C LEU A 320 1.78 0.82 7.09
N ILE A 321 0.67 0.89 7.83
CA ILE A 321 0.31 2.09 8.61
C ILE A 321 1.36 2.38 9.69
N GLY A 322 1.82 1.36 10.42
CA GLY A 322 2.85 1.53 11.45
C GLY A 322 4.18 2.02 10.90
N ALA A 323 4.63 1.49 9.75
CA ALA A 323 5.84 1.95 9.10
C ALA A 323 5.74 3.42 8.63
N ARG A 324 4.57 3.79 8.10
CA ARG A 324 4.25 5.13 7.63
C ARG A 324 4.24 6.16 8.76
N THR A 325 3.60 5.85 9.89
CA THR A 325 3.47 6.78 11.01
C THR A 325 4.80 7.00 11.74
N ALA A 326 5.66 5.98 11.81
CA ALA A 326 7.01 6.11 12.35
C ALA A 326 7.90 7.09 11.55
N ALA A 327 7.62 7.30 10.27
CA ALA A 327 8.36 8.19 9.38
C ALA A 327 7.74 9.59 9.21
N ALA A 328 6.63 9.87 9.91
CA ALA A 328 5.76 11.02 9.64
C ALA A 328 6.23 12.35 10.28
N THR A 329 7.46 12.77 10.00
CA THR A 329 7.97 14.11 10.39
C THR A 329 7.69 15.14 9.29
N PRO A 330 7.32 16.40 9.63
CA PRO A 330 7.21 17.47 8.65
C PRO A 330 8.49 17.63 7.83
N LEU A 331 8.34 17.73 6.51
CA LEU A 331 9.44 17.98 5.56
C LEU A 331 9.86 19.45 5.56
N ALA A 332 8.88 20.36 5.67
CA ALA A 332 9.10 21.79 5.69
C ALA A 332 7.99 22.50 6.48
N VAL A 333 8.33 23.67 7.03
CA VAL A 333 7.37 24.60 7.63
C VAL A 333 7.65 25.99 7.07
N HIS A 334 6.70 26.53 6.32
CA HIS A 334 6.77 27.89 5.78
C HIS A 334 5.94 28.83 6.65
N THR A 335 6.42 30.04 6.88
CA THR A 335 5.69 31.07 7.62
C THR A 335 5.43 32.26 6.71
N PHE A 336 4.20 32.74 6.69
CA PHE A 336 3.75 33.88 5.90
C PHE A 336 3.22 34.97 6.84
N GLY A 337 3.55 36.23 6.54
CA GLY A 337 3.11 37.37 7.33
C GLY A 337 3.64 37.37 8.78
N THR A 338 2.96 38.11 9.65
CA THR A 338 3.29 38.18 11.08
C THR A 338 2.31 37.33 11.88
N LEU A 339 2.84 36.38 12.64
CA LEU A 339 2.03 35.48 13.47
C LEU A 339 1.50 36.20 14.73
N PRO A 340 0.32 35.81 15.24
CA PRO A 340 -0.21 36.32 16.50
C PRO A 340 0.73 35.99 17.67
N GLN A 341 0.97 36.96 18.56
CA GLN A 341 1.79 36.73 19.77
C GLN A 341 1.04 36.02 20.89
N GLN A 342 -0.27 36.29 21.02
CA GLN A 342 -1.15 35.68 22.02
C GLN A 342 -2.44 35.21 21.36
N PRO A 343 -2.38 34.17 20.51
CA PRO A 343 -3.56 33.70 19.81
C PRO A 343 -4.59 33.13 20.80
N ARG A 344 -5.85 33.51 20.62
CA ARG A 344 -6.97 32.96 21.42
C ARG A 344 -7.36 31.55 20.97
N ALA A 345 -7.12 31.24 19.70
CA ALA A 345 -7.35 29.93 19.12
C ALA A 345 -6.35 29.67 17.98
N GLY A 346 -6.05 28.41 17.73
CA GLY A 346 -5.33 27.98 16.54
C GLY A 346 -6.17 27.05 15.69
N VAL A 347 -6.14 27.24 14.37
CA VAL A 347 -6.95 26.50 13.40
C VAL A 347 -6.02 25.68 12.51
N VAL A 348 -6.23 24.37 12.46
CA VAL A 348 -5.54 23.45 11.56
C VAL A 348 -6.44 23.13 10.36
N ILE A 349 -5.90 23.29 9.15
CA ILE A 349 -6.63 23.16 7.90
C ILE A 349 -5.85 22.30 6.89
N PRO A 350 -6.16 21.00 6.71
CA PRO A 350 -5.62 20.21 5.60
C PRO A 350 -6.05 20.76 4.23
N ILE A 351 -5.10 20.84 3.30
CA ILE A 351 -5.30 21.36 1.94
C ILE A 351 -5.50 20.21 0.96
N GLY A 352 -6.68 20.20 0.31
CA GLY A 352 -7.02 19.32 -0.79
C GLY A 352 -6.59 19.85 -2.15
N ASN A 353 -6.98 19.15 -3.23
CA ASN A 353 -6.62 19.49 -4.61
C ASN A 353 -7.33 20.72 -5.20
N GLU A 354 -8.25 21.34 -4.45
CA GLU A 354 -9.07 22.46 -4.92
C GLU A 354 -8.50 23.82 -4.47
N PRO A 355 -7.74 24.54 -5.32
CA PRO A 355 -7.07 25.78 -4.95
C PRO A 355 -8.04 26.93 -4.61
N ALA A 356 -9.29 26.86 -5.10
CA ALA A 356 -10.32 27.84 -4.80
C ALA A 356 -10.72 27.87 -3.32
N ILE A 357 -10.62 26.71 -2.64
CA ILE A 357 -10.98 26.58 -1.22
C ILE A 357 -10.01 27.39 -0.36
N LEU A 358 -8.72 27.36 -0.70
CA LEU A 358 -7.69 28.11 0.01
C LEU A 358 -7.95 29.63 -0.06
N ALA A 359 -8.34 30.13 -1.24
CA ALA A 359 -8.70 31.53 -1.41
C ALA A 359 -9.98 31.89 -0.63
N ALA A 360 -10.97 30.99 -0.59
CA ALA A 360 -12.18 31.20 0.20
C ALA A 360 -11.89 31.26 1.70
N HIS A 361 -11.00 30.40 2.22
CA HIS A 361 -10.57 30.42 3.62
C HIS A 361 -9.89 31.74 3.99
N GLU A 362 -8.94 32.20 3.19
CA GLU A 362 -8.24 33.45 3.47
C GLU A 362 -9.14 34.67 3.32
N GLY A 363 -10.04 34.69 2.34
CA GLY A 363 -11.04 35.75 2.21
C GLY A 363 -12.01 35.81 3.40
N LEU A 364 -12.50 34.65 3.87
CA LEU A 364 -13.33 34.57 5.08
C LEU A 364 -12.57 34.98 6.33
N SER A 365 -11.30 34.58 6.45
CA SER A 365 -10.47 34.96 7.58
C SER A 365 -10.19 36.45 7.63
N ALA A 366 -9.97 37.11 6.48
CA ALA A 366 -9.80 38.56 6.43
C ALA A 366 -11.07 39.34 6.82
N ALA A 367 -12.24 38.74 6.59
CA ALA A 367 -13.52 39.30 7.01
C ALA A 367 -13.88 38.98 8.48
N MET A 368 -13.10 38.16 9.17
CA MET A 368 -13.38 37.72 10.54
C MET A 368 -13.06 38.82 11.58
N PRO A 369 -13.97 39.10 12.53
CA PRO A 369 -13.64 39.94 13.68
C PRO A 369 -12.48 39.37 14.51
N GLY A 370 -11.47 40.18 14.81
CA GLY A 370 -10.32 39.73 15.60
C GLY A 370 -9.49 38.63 14.93
N HIS A 371 -9.39 38.66 13.59
CA HIS A 371 -8.62 37.70 12.79
C HIS A 371 -7.12 37.70 13.14
N ASP A 372 -6.61 38.79 13.70
CA ASP A 372 -5.24 38.98 14.18
C ASP A 372 -4.94 38.18 15.45
N GLY A 373 -5.97 37.66 16.14
CA GLY A 373 -5.84 36.79 17.30
C GLY A 373 -5.88 35.28 17.00
N VAL A 374 -5.84 34.87 15.73
CA VAL A 374 -6.02 33.47 15.32
C VAL A 374 -4.76 32.92 14.65
N GLU A 375 -4.22 31.83 15.18
CA GLU A 375 -3.07 31.13 14.60
C GLU A 375 -3.56 30.13 13.55
N ARG A 376 -3.28 30.34 12.27
CA ARG A 376 -3.74 29.44 11.19
C ARG A 376 -2.58 28.61 10.67
N ILE A 377 -2.81 27.30 10.58
CA ILE A 377 -1.83 26.35 10.05
C ILE A 377 -2.48 25.48 8.98
N TYR A 378 -1.95 25.58 7.78
CA TYR A 378 -2.30 24.75 6.65
C TYR A 378 -1.44 23.49 6.60
N VAL A 379 -2.04 22.34 6.26
CA VAL A 379 -1.34 21.06 6.16
C VAL A 379 -1.40 20.54 4.74
N LEU A 380 -0.24 20.37 4.11
CA LEU A 380 -0.10 19.83 2.76
C LEU A 380 0.50 18.42 2.82
N SER A 381 -0.25 17.42 2.37
CA SER A 381 0.23 16.01 2.27
C SER A 381 0.65 15.62 0.85
N ARG A 382 1.02 16.60 0.02
CA ARG A 382 1.49 16.44 -1.37
C ARG A 382 2.75 17.29 -1.56
N PRO A 383 3.92 16.79 -1.16
CA PRO A 383 5.15 17.59 -1.14
C PRO A 383 5.59 18.03 -2.54
N ASP A 384 5.17 17.33 -3.59
CA ASP A 384 5.35 17.74 -4.99
C ASP A 384 4.63 19.05 -5.34
N GLU A 385 3.56 19.40 -4.62
CA GLU A 385 2.81 20.65 -4.79
C GLU A 385 3.27 21.78 -3.85
N GLU A 386 4.35 21.58 -3.08
CA GLU A 386 4.84 22.52 -2.07
C GLU A 386 5.09 23.92 -2.65
N ALA A 387 5.87 24.02 -3.71
CA ALA A 387 6.27 25.30 -4.29
C ALA A 387 5.06 26.09 -4.82
N ALA A 388 4.13 25.42 -5.50
CA ALA A 388 2.92 26.04 -6.03
C ALA A 388 1.98 26.51 -4.90
N THR A 389 1.81 25.68 -3.87
CA THR A 389 0.98 26.01 -2.70
C THR A 389 1.57 27.17 -1.91
N ALA A 390 2.89 27.18 -1.68
CA ALA A 390 3.59 28.25 -0.97
C ALA A 390 3.50 29.58 -1.73
N ALA A 391 3.68 29.57 -3.06
CA ALA A 391 3.51 30.76 -3.89
C ALA A 391 2.08 31.31 -3.81
N ARG A 392 1.08 30.42 -3.89
CA ARG A 392 -0.33 30.81 -3.78
C ARG A 392 -0.66 31.42 -2.41
N LEU A 393 -0.12 30.84 -1.35
CA LEU A 393 -0.23 31.37 0.01
C LEU A 393 0.45 32.74 0.13
N ALA A 394 1.63 32.94 -0.47
CA ALA A 394 2.27 34.26 -0.51
C ALA A 394 1.40 35.31 -1.23
N ASP A 395 0.79 34.95 -2.37
CA ASP A 395 -0.13 35.84 -3.09
C ASP A 395 -1.35 36.20 -2.23
N LEU A 396 -1.95 35.21 -1.58
CA LEU A 396 -3.10 35.43 -0.70
C LEU A 396 -2.72 36.29 0.51
N GLN A 397 -1.53 36.11 1.07
CA GLN A 397 -1.01 36.93 2.15
C GLN A 397 -0.84 38.39 1.70
N ALA A 398 -0.38 38.61 0.47
CA ALA A 398 -0.28 39.97 -0.09
C ALA A 398 -1.65 40.61 -0.34
N CYS A 399 -2.66 39.82 -0.71
CA CYS A 399 -4.03 40.31 -0.95
C CYS A 399 -4.83 40.58 0.33
N TYR A 400 -4.79 39.64 1.28
CA TYR A 400 -5.68 39.59 2.45
C TYR A 400 -4.96 39.91 3.77
N GLY A 401 -3.62 39.86 3.79
CA GLY A 401 -2.82 40.04 5.00
C GLY A 401 -2.88 38.83 5.93
N GLY A 402 -2.64 39.10 7.22
CA GLY A 402 -2.62 38.08 8.28
C GLY A 402 -1.36 37.22 8.30
N GLY A 403 -1.21 36.44 9.37
CA GLY A 403 -0.14 35.46 9.54
C GLY A 403 -0.64 34.03 9.56
N TYR A 404 0.10 33.13 8.93
CA TYR A 404 -0.17 31.69 8.93
C TYR A 404 1.06 30.87 8.58
N ARG A 405 0.98 29.56 8.85
CA ARG A 405 2.02 28.59 8.49
C ARG A 405 1.50 27.57 7.48
N LEU A 406 2.40 27.04 6.66
CA LEU A 406 2.20 25.84 5.85
C LEU A 406 3.12 24.74 6.37
N VAL A 407 2.54 23.63 6.79
CA VAL A 407 3.26 22.41 7.18
C VAL A 407 3.20 21.43 6.02
N VAL A 408 4.36 21.06 5.50
CA VAL A 408 4.50 20.10 4.42
C VAL A 408 4.81 18.73 5.02
N MET A 409 3.94 17.76 4.77
CA MET A 409 4.08 16.39 5.24
C MET A 409 4.61 15.49 4.12
N PRO A 410 5.32 14.39 4.44
CA PRO A 410 5.55 13.30 3.50
C PRO A 410 4.23 12.84 2.89
N GLY A 411 4.22 12.55 1.59
CA GLY A 411 2.99 12.23 0.86
C GLY A 411 2.26 11.00 1.40
N ASP A 412 2.99 10.12 2.09
CA ASP A 412 2.45 8.94 2.73
C ASP A 412 2.09 9.15 4.21
N ALA A 413 2.52 10.20 4.90
CA ALA A 413 2.42 10.35 6.36
C ALA A 413 1.03 10.09 6.99
N GLY A 414 -0.04 10.32 6.22
CA GLY A 414 -1.42 10.14 6.65
C GLY A 414 -2.03 11.36 7.30
N GLY A 415 -3.35 11.53 7.14
CA GLY A 415 -4.06 12.71 7.60
C GLY A 415 -3.88 13.01 9.09
N ALA A 416 -4.00 12.00 9.96
CA ALA A 416 -3.85 12.18 11.40
C ALA A 416 -2.47 12.69 11.81
N SER A 417 -1.41 12.19 11.17
CA SER A 417 -0.03 12.63 11.43
C SER A 417 0.16 14.11 11.10
N GLY A 418 -0.40 14.56 9.97
CA GLY A 418 -0.37 15.96 9.57
C GLY A 418 -1.16 16.87 10.53
N LEU A 419 -2.36 16.44 10.96
CA LEU A 419 -3.16 17.17 11.93
C LEU A 419 -2.44 17.31 13.28
N ASN A 420 -1.83 16.23 13.78
CA ASN A 420 -1.07 16.24 15.03
C ASN A 420 0.20 17.10 14.92
N ALA A 421 0.94 16.99 13.81
CA ALA A 421 2.14 17.79 13.59
C ALA A 421 1.84 19.29 13.53
N ALA A 422 0.75 19.69 12.87
CA ALA A 422 0.30 21.07 12.87
C ALA A 422 -0.20 21.52 14.24
N ALA A 423 -1.00 20.69 14.92
CA ALA A 423 -1.47 21.01 16.27
C ALA A 423 -0.33 21.24 17.26
N ALA A 424 0.79 20.52 17.11
CA ALA A 424 1.98 20.69 17.96
C ALA A 424 2.70 22.03 17.76
N LEU A 425 2.48 22.73 16.64
CA LEU A 425 3.05 24.05 16.37
C LEU A 425 2.18 25.19 16.93
N ILE A 426 0.92 24.91 17.29
CA ILE A 426 -0.03 25.90 17.79
C ILE A 426 0.25 26.20 19.26
N THR A 427 0.29 27.50 19.58
CA THR A 427 0.53 28.02 20.94
C THR A 427 -0.75 28.43 21.68
N ALA A 428 -1.85 28.53 20.95
CA ALA A 428 -3.15 28.96 21.48
C ALA A 428 -3.74 27.99 22.51
N PRO A 429 -4.53 28.47 23.48
CA PRO A 429 -5.16 27.64 24.50
C PRO A 429 -6.30 26.76 23.95
N VAL A 430 -6.82 27.07 22.76
CA VAL A 430 -7.88 26.31 22.08
C VAL A 430 -7.39 25.90 20.69
N LEU A 431 -7.66 24.63 20.35
CA LEU A 431 -7.45 24.10 19.01
C LEU A 431 -8.79 23.98 18.29
N ALA A 432 -8.80 24.38 17.04
CA ALA A 432 -9.87 24.09 16.10
C ALA A 432 -9.32 23.35 14.89
N PHE A 433 -10.12 22.43 14.36
CA PHE A 433 -9.82 21.69 13.14
C PHE A 433 -10.91 21.97 12.13
N LEU A 434 -10.52 22.32 10.90
CA LEU A 434 -11.43 22.49 9.77
C LEU A 434 -11.00 21.52 8.68
N GLY A 435 -11.80 20.49 8.47
CA GLY A 435 -11.55 19.38 7.57
C GLY A 435 -11.34 19.81 6.11
N GLU A 436 -10.69 18.92 5.37
CA GLU A 436 -10.38 19.14 3.97
C GLU A 436 -11.67 19.31 3.16
N GLY A 437 -11.69 20.31 2.27
CA GLY A 437 -12.84 20.52 1.37
C GLY A 437 -14.04 21.23 2.01
N LEU A 438 -13.93 21.66 3.27
CA LEU A 438 -14.99 22.34 3.99
C LEU A 438 -14.80 23.85 3.98
N ILE A 439 -15.87 24.61 3.76
CA ILE A 439 -15.88 26.08 3.80
C ILE A 439 -16.87 26.54 4.87
N PRO A 440 -16.45 27.35 5.85
CA PRO A 440 -17.38 27.96 6.79
C PRO A 440 -18.38 28.89 6.09
N GLU A 441 -19.65 28.83 6.48
CA GLU A 441 -20.69 29.64 5.84
C GLU A 441 -20.57 31.15 6.15
N ALA A 442 -20.01 31.50 7.31
CA ALA A 442 -19.91 32.88 7.79
C ALA A 442 -18.51 33.18 8.33
N ALA A 443 -18.08 34.44 8.23
CA ALA A 443 -16.79 34.89 8.76
C ALA A 443 -16.69 34.76 10.29
N THR A 444 -17.83 34.79 11.01
CA THR A 444 -17.93 34.64 12.47
C THR A 444 -17.93 33.18 12.93
N TRP A 445 -17.67 32.22 12.05
CA TRP A 445 -17.79 30.80 12.39
C TRP A 445 -16.96 30.38 13.60
N LEU A 446 -15.71 30.86 13.66
CA LEU A 446 -14.81 30.49 14.74
C LEU A 446 -15.28 31.09 16.07
N ASP A 447 -15.76 32.34 16.06
CA ASP A 447 -16.34 32.97 17.27
C ASP A 447 -17.52 32.19 17.80
N ALA A 448 -18.43 31.76 16.93
CA ALA A 448 -19.60 30.97 17.31
C ALA A 448 -19.19 29.61 17.89
N LEU A 449 -18.21 28.94 17.27
CA LEU A 449 -17.70 27.64 17.73
C LEU A 449 -16.96 27.76 19.09
N LEU A 450 -16.13 28.79 19.25
CA LEU A 450 -15.43 29.09 20.51
C LEU A 450 -16.41 29.47 21.63
N HIS A 451 -17.46 30.21 21.30
CA HIS A 451 -18.52 30.53 22.26
C HIS A 451 -19.24 29.26 22.73
N ALA A 452 -19.62 28.38 21.80
CA ALA A 452 -20.24 27.10 22.13
C ALA A 452 -19.33 26.23 23.02
N LEU A 453 -18.01 26.23 22.76
CA LEU A 453 -17.02 25.57 23.61
C LEU A 453 -16.94 26.18 25.01
N ALA A 454 -16.93 27.51 25.12
CA ALA A 454 -16.81 28.23 26.38
C ALA A 454 -18.05 28.08 27.29
N VAL A 455 -19.23 27.90 26.72
CA VAL A 455 -20.49 27.61 27.45
C VAL A 455 -20.53 26.16 27.95
N GLY A 456 -19.79 25.27 27.28
CA GLY A 456 -19.71 23.86 27.65
C GLY A 456 -18.82 23.58 28.89
N PRO A 457 -18.83 22.33 29.38
CA PRO A 457 -17.87 21.87 30.38
C PRO A 457 -16.40 22.13 30.01
N VAL A 458 -15.53 22.22 31.01
CA VAL A 458 -14.08 22.50 30.80
C VAL A 458 -13.43 21.46 29.88
N ARG A 459 -13.83 20.20 29.96
CA ARG A 459 -13.33 19.11 29.11
C ARG A 459 -14.29 18.83 27.96
N SER A 460 -14.54 19.84 27.13
CA SER A 460 -15.46 19.71 26.00
C SER A 460 -14.77 19.66 24.64
N LEU A 461 -15.37 18.88 23.75
CA LEU A 461 -15.12 18.92 22.31
C LEU A 461 -16.44 19.29 21.64
N VAL A 462 -16.45 20.40 20.91
CA VAL A 462 -17.65 20.90 20.21
C VAL A 462 -17.44 20.81 18.71
N ALA A 463 -18.38 20.23 18.00
CA ALA A 463 -18.39 20.19 16.53
C ALA A 463 -19.42 21.15 15.93
N ALA A 464 -19.11 21.66 14.73
CA ALA A 464 -20.06 22.37 13.89
C ALA A 464 -20.82 21.40 12.97
N PRO A 465 -22.12 21.60 12.73
CA PRO A 465 -22.86 20.85 11.72
C PRO A 465 -22.31 21.12 10.32
N THR A 466 -22.13 20.05 9.55
CA THR A 466 -21.72 20.08 8.15
C THR A 466 -22.94 19.95 7.24
N LEU A 467 -23.00 20.78 6.21
CA LEU A 467 -24.04 20.78 5.18
C LEU A 467 -23.47 20.32 3.83
N TYR A 468 -24.30 19.68 3.02
CA TYR A 468 -24.07 19.56 1.58
C TYR A 468 -24.35 20.89 0.88
N HIS A 469 -23.91 20.99 -0.38
CA HIS A 469 -24.08 22.19 -1.20
C HIS A 469 -25.56 22.59 -1.41
N ASP A 470 -26.50 21.64 -1.30
CA ASP A 470 -27.94 21.86 -1.42
C ASP A 470 -28.60 22.33 -0.10
N GLY A 471 -27.81 22.52 0.96
CA GLY A 471 -28.27 22.95 2.28
C GLY A 471 -28.89 21.85 3.14
N SER A 472 -28.84 20.59 2.69
CA SER A 472 -29.15 19.44 3.54
C SER A 472 -27.96 19.12 4.47
N ILE A 473 -28.24 18.56 5.64
CA ILE A 473 -27.24 18.20 6.64
C ILE A 473 -26.47 16.98 6.13
N ALA A 474 -25.14 17.09 6.09
CA ALA A 474 -24.24 15.98 5.83
C ALA A 474 -23.87 15.24 7.12
N ALA A 475 -23.53 15.98 8.17
CA ALA A 475 -23.22 15.43 9.48
C ALA A 475 -23.49 16.46 10.59
N ALA A 476 -24.17 16.06 11.66
CA ALA A 476 -24.39 16.89 12.84
C ALA A 476 -24.09 16.09 14.11
N GLY A 477 -22.85 15.60 14.19
CA GLY A 477 -22.44 14.53 15.09
C GLY A 477 -22.82 13.15 14.56
N ALA A 478 -22.56 12.12 15.35
CA ALA A 478 -22.89 10.75 15.01
C ALA A 478 -23.32 9.95 16.25
N ASP A 479 -24.07 8.89 15.97
CA ASP A 479 -24.57 7.94 16.95
C ASP A 479 -24.00 6.54 16.66
N ALA A 480 -23.82 5.74 17.71
CA ALA A 480 -23.51 4.33 17.58
C ALA A 480 -24.81 3.53 17.54
N ALA A 481 -24.99 2.69 16.51
CA ALA A 481 -26.17 1.85 16.37
C ALA A 481 -25.80 0.49 15.80
N LEU A 482 -26.67 -0.50 16.01
CA LEU A 482 -26.56 -1.79 15.34
C LEU A 482 -27.08 -1.69 13.91
N ASP A 483 -26.31 -2.21 12.95
CA ASP A 483 -26.74 -2.39 11.58
C ASP A 483 -27.77 -3.54 11.46
N ALA A 484 -28.28 -3.76 10.23
CA ALA A 484 -29.26 -4.83 9.96
C ALA A 484 -28.74 -6.25 10.24
N PHE A 485 -27.43 -6.41 10.43
CA PHE A 485 -26.75 -7.67 10.71
C PHE A 485 -26.30 -7.77 12.19
N GLY A 486 -26.70 -6.82 13.04
CA GLY A 486 -26.36 -6.81 14.46
C GLY A 486 -24.91 -6.42 14.75
N ARG A 487 -24.25 -5.69 13.83
CA ARG A 487 -22.89 -5.17 14.00
C ARG A 487 -22.95 -3.70 14.39
N TRP A 488 -22.03 -3.26 15.24
CA TRP A 488 -21.93 -1.85 15.58
C TRP A 488 -21.44 -1.02 14.39
N GLU A 489 -22.13 0.10 14.16
CA GLU A 489 -21.88 1.05 13.10
C GLU A 489 -22.05 2.47 13.64
N ILE A 490 -21.21 3.39 13.18
CA ILE A 490 -21.32 4.81 13.49
C ILE A 490 -22.13 5.47 12.37
N ARG A 491 -23.18 6.22 12.72
CA ARG A 491 -24.11 6.82 11.77
C ARG A 491 -24.19 8.33 11.94
N ASN A 492 -23.99 9.07 10.86
CA ASN A 492 -24.15 10.52 10.87
C ASN A 492 -25.57 10.91 11.27
N ARG A 493 -25.66 11.77 12.27
CA ARG A 493 -26.95 12.25 12.77
C ARG A 493 -27.56 13.25 11.79
N PHE A 494 -28.85 13.08 11.53
CA PHE A 494 -29.66 13.94 10.66
C PHE A 494 -29.16 14.07 9.21
N ALA A 495 -28.35 13.12 8.73
CA ALA A 495 -27.91 13.10 7.33
C ALA A 495 -29.12 13.15 6.37
N GLY A 496 -29.12 14.07 5.42
CA GLY A 496 -30.19 14.31 4.44
C GLY A 496 -31.37 15.15 4.94
N PHE A 497 -31.42 15.52 6.22
CA PHE A 497 -32.44 16.45 6.74
C PHE A 497 -32.11 17.90 6.34
N PRO A 498 -33.10 18.80 6.23
CA PRO A 498 -32.83 20.20 5.93
C PRO A 498 -32.07 20.88 7.08
N ARG A 499 -31.29 21.90 6.75
CA ARG A 499 -30.73 22.82 7.75
C ARG A 499 -31.80 23.36 8.70
N GLY A 500 -31.42 23.63 9.95
CA GLY A 500 -32.37 24.10 10.98
C GLY A 500 -33.37 23.04 11.43
N TYR A 501 -33.14 21.75 11.14
CA TYR A 501 -33.99 20.66 11.61
C TYR A 501 -34.23 20.79 13.13
N PRO A 502 -35.49 20.82 13.63
CA PRO A 502 -35.77 21.16 15.03
C PRO A 502 -35.10 20.26 16.07
N ALA A 503 -34.78 19.00 15.72
CA ALA A 503 -34.05 18.12 16.63
C ALA A 503 -32.57 18.49 16.74
N LEU A 504 -31.94 19.03 15.68
CA LEU A 504 -30.59 19.60 15.75
C LEU A 504 -30.58 20.84 16.66
N VAL A 505 -31.59 21.70 16.53
CA VAL A 505 -31.72 22.90 17.37
C VAL A 505 -31.93 22.54 18.86
N LYS A 506 -32.47 21.35 19.17
CA LYS A 506 -32.65 20.90 20.56
C LYS A 506 -31.49 20.04 21.08
N ALA A 507 -30.74 19.38 20.20
CA ALA A 507 -29.69 18.44 20.56
C ALA A 507 -28.34 19.16 20.66
N GLY A 508 -27.94 19.53 21.87
CA GLY A 508 -26.56 19.95 22.16
C GLY A 508 -25.61 18.77 22.37
N ALA A 509 -26.06 17.68 23.00
CA ALA A 509 -25.22 16.51 23.26
C ALA A 509 -25.18 15.55 22.06
N ALA A 510 -23.99 15.10 21.68
CA ALA A 510 -23.80 14.05 20.68
C ALA A 510 -22.68 13.14 21.16
N PRO A 511 -22.89 11.82 21.32
CA PRO A 511 -21.86 10.91 21.82
C PRO A 511 -20.57 11.01 20.98
N ILE A 512 -20.73 11.11 19.66
CA ILE A 512 -19.62 11.32 18.73
C ILE A 512 -19.81 12.68 18.06
N ALA A 513 -18.85 13.58 18.24
CA ALA A 513 -18.76 14.84 17.52
C ALA A 513 -18.04 14.60 16.19
N SER A 514 -18.65 15.01 15.07
CA SER A 514 -17.99 14.93 13.75
C SER A 514 -16.85 15.95 13.70
N THR A 515 -15.60 15.53 13.50
CA THR A 515 -14.47 16.49 13.48
C THR A 515 -14.24 17.14 12.13
N GLY A 516 -15.21 17.03 11.21
CA GLY A 516 -15.24 17.84 9.99
C GLY A 516 -15.00 19.32 10.32
N CYS A 517 -15.63 19.86 11.36
CA CYS A 517 -15.19 21.10 11.97
C CYS A 517 -15.42 21.04 13.47
N CYS A 518 -14.36 21.12 14.29
CA CYS A 518 -14.48 21.03 15.73
C CYS A 518 -13.49 21.92 16.48
N ALA A 519 -13.77 22.17 17.76
CA ALA A 519 -12.89 22.87 18.68
C ALA A 519 -12.84 22.17 20.05
N LEU A 520 -11.65 22.22 20.68
CA LEU A 520 -11.42 21.70 22.02
C LEU A 520 -10.23 22.41 22.71
N PRO A 521 -10.14 22.39 24.05
CA PRO A 521 -9.00 22.94 24.77
C PRO A 521 -7.70 22.20 24.41
N ARG A 522 -6.61 22.95 24.23
CA ARG A 522 -5.27 22.40 24.00
C ARG A 522 -4.87 21.40 25.08
N ALA A 523 -5.09 21.75 26.34
CA ALA A 523 -4.78 20.87 27.47
C ALA A 523 -5.52 19.52 27.41
N LEU A 524 -6.77 19.50 26.89
CA LEU A 524 -7.50 18.26 26.67
C LEU A 524 -6.87 17.49 25.51
N PHE A 525 -6.64 18.13 24.35
CA PHE A 525 -6.03 17.45 23.20
C PHE A 525 -4.67 16.82 23.54
N ASP A 526 -3.83 17.51 24.31
CA ASP A 526 -2.54 17.00 24.77
C ASP A 526 -2.69 15.81 25.72
N ALA A 527 -3.64 15.87 26.66
CA ALA A 527 -3.92 14.77 27.57
C ALA A 527 -4.41 13.51 26.82
N LEU A 528 -5.06 13.67 25.67
CA LEU A 528 -5.53 12.56 24.82
C LEU A 528 -4.45 12.01 23.87
N GLY A 529 -3.30 12.69 23.77
CA GLY A 529 -2.21 12.35 22.85
C GLY A 529 -2.53 12.65 21.38
N GLY A 530 -3.45 13.58 21.11
CA GLY A 530 -3.89 13.94 19.76
C GLY A 530 -4.72 12.85 19.05
N PHE A 531 -4.80 12.95 17.72
CA PHE A 531 -5.53 11.99 16.89
C PHE A 531 -4.82 10.63 16.82
N ALA A 532 -5.61 9.56 16.81
CA ALA A 532 -5.14 8.21 16.52
C ALA A 532 -4.53 8.10 15.12
N LEU A 533 -3.36 7.45 15.03
CA LEU A 533 -2.60 7.34 13.78
C LEU A 533 -2.87 6.05 12.99
N ASP A 534 -3.61 5.11 13.57
CA ASP A 534 -3.82 3.75 13.07
C ASP A 534 -5.12 3.54 12.28
N TYR A 535 -5.97 4.56 12.22
CA TYR A 535 -7.16 4.59 11.37
C TYR A 535 -6.81 5.01 9.93
N LEU A 536 -7.51 4.41 8.97
CA LEU A 536 -7.39 4.69 7.56
C LEU A 536 -8.19 5.93 7.15
N GLY A 537 -9.39 6.09 7.69
CA GLY A 537 -10.29 7.20 7.42
C GLY A 537 -10.46 8.21 8.54
N PRO A 538 -10.96 9.41 8.21
CA PRO A 538 -11.30 10.41 9.21
C PRO A 538 -12.45 9.95 10.11
N PHE A 539 -13.44 9.24 9.57
CA PHE A 539 -14.68 8.96 10.30
C PHE A 539 -14.49 8.20 11.62
N HIS A 540 -13.75 7.09 11.62
CA HIS A 540 -13.47 6.32 12.83
C HIS A 540 -12.35 6.93 13.69
N ARG A 541 -11.39 7.64 13.08
CA ARG A 541 -10.39 8.43 13.81
C ARG A 541 -11.03 9.49 14.70
N ASP A 542 -12.07 10.14 14.17
CA ASP A 542 -12.82 11.19 14.84
C ASP A 542 -13.66 10.63 15.99
N ALA A 543 -14.29 9.48 15.76
CA ALA A 543 -15.01 8.75 16.80
C ALA A 543 -14.08 8.24 17.91
N ASP A 544 -12.87 7.80 17.57
CA ASP A 544 -11.85 7.43 18.56
C ASP A 544 -11.47 8.63 19.44
N LEU A 545 -11.30 9.82 18.86
CA LEU A 545 -11.07 11.03 19.65
C LEU A 545 -12.24 11.32 20.61
N ALA A 546 -13.49 11.21 20.14
CA ALA A 546 -14.67 11.36 20.97
C ALA A 546 -14.74 10.33 22.11
N ALA A 547 -14.40 9.08 21.83
CA ALA A 547 -14.36 8.01 22.83
C ALA A 547 -13.27 8.24 23.88
N ARG A 548 -12.10 8.78 23.50
CA ARG A 548 -11.06 9.19 24.46
C ARG A 548 -11.49 10.39 25.30
N VAL A 549 -12.19 11.37 24.72
CA VAL A 549 -12.79 12.49 25.47
C VAL A 549 -13.73 11.94 26.54
N TRP A 550 -14.61 10.99 26.18
CA TRP A 550 -15.50 10.32 27.12
C TRP A 550 -14.73 9.57 28.22
N GLN A 551 -13.69 8.81 27.86
CA GLN A 551 -12.84 8.10 28.82
C GLN A 551 -12.12 9.06 29.79
N ALA A 552 -11.87 10.30 29.38
CA ALA A 552 -11.28 11.36 30.21
C ALA A 552 -12.32 12.18 31.01
N ASP A 553 -13.54 11.65 31.19
CA ASP A 553 -14.68 12.31 31.82
C ASP A 553 -15.07 13.65 31.14
N GLY A 554 -14.78 13.74 29.83
CA GLY A 554 -15.13 14.87 28.99
C GLY A 554 -16.48 14.73 28.30
N HIS A 555 -16.87 15.78 27.58
CA HIS A 555 -18.18 15.87 26.92
C HIS A 555 -18.04 16.26 25.46
N THR A 556 -18.79 15.58 24.61
CA THR A 556 -18.89 15.85 23.18
C THR A 556 -20.25 16.47 22.86
N SER A 557 -20.22 17.51 22.04
CA SER A 557 -21.42 18.26 21.66
C SER A 557 -21.38 18.74 20.21
N VAL A 558 -22.55 19.09 19.70
CA VAL A 558 -22.72 19.71 18.38
C VAL A 558 -23.34 21.08 18.61
N ALA A 559 -22.69 22.12 18.09
CA ALA A 559 -23.20 23.47 18.15
C ALA A 559 -24.39 23.63 17.19
N GLN A 560 -25.30 24.55 17.48
CA GLN A 560 -26.38 24.89 16.55
C GLN A 560 -25.85 25.68 15.34
N GLU A 561 -24.83 26.50 15.61
CA GLU A 561 -24.07 27.29 14.65
C GLU A 561 -22.60 27.32 15.13
N PRO A 562 -21.63 27.47 14.22
CA PRO A 562 -21.78 27.73 12.79
C PRO A 562 -22.07 26.49 11.95
N TYR A 563 -22.52 26.69 10.71
CA TYR A 563 -22.51 25.64 9.67
C TYR A 563 -21.22 25.70 8.85
N VAL A 564 -20.72 24.53 8.46
CA VAL A 564 -19.67 24.38 7.43
C VAL A 564 -20.22 23.65 6.22
N ILE A 565 -19.83 24.04 5.02
CA ILE A 565 -20.35 23.52 3.76
C ILE A 565 -19.29 22.59 3.15
N ALA A 566 -19.69 21.35 2.88
CA ALA A 566 -18.90 20.41 2.10
C ALA A 566 -19.11 20.67 0.61
N LEU A 567 -18.03 21.01 -0.10
CA LEU A 567 -18.08 21.27 -1.55
C LEU A 567 -18.01 20.00 -2.40
N ARG A 568 -17.76 18.84 -1.79
CA ARG A 568 -17.76 17.54 -2.46
C ARG A 568 -19.06 16.83 -2.15
N ASP A 569 -19.66 16.22 -3.17
CA ASP A 569 -20.84 15.35 -3.05
C ASP A 569 -20.50 13.95 -2.50
N ASP A 570 -19.22 13.71 -2.16
CA ASP A 570 -18.81 12.48 -1.53
C ASP A 570 -19.45 12.41 -0.14
N ASP A 571 -20.18 11.32 0.13
CA ASP A 571 -20.68 11.02 1.47
C ASP A 571 -19.51 11.13 2.47
N PRO A 572 -19.59 11.93 3.54
CA PRO A 572 -18.53 12.05 4.55
C PRO A 572 -18.08 10.70 5.12
N GLN A 573 -18.94 9.67 5.09
CA GLN A 573 -18.60 8.29 5.47
C GLN A 573 -17.85 7.51 4.38
N ALA A 574 -18.05 7.89 3.10
CA ALA A 574 -17.45 7.25 1.93
C ALA A 574 -16.28 8.05 1.32
N ALA A 575 -16.07 9.30 1.74
CA ALA A 575 -15.07 10.20 1.20
C ALA A 575 -13.66 9.58 1.33
N GLY A 576 -13.15 9.06 0.22
CA GLY A 576 -11.80 8.53 0.09
C GLY A 576 -11.55 7.12 0.62
N ASN A 577 -12.52 6.48 1.28
CA ASN A 577 -12.30 5.18 1.92
C ASN A 577 -12.97 4.02 1.17
N SER A 578 -12.18 3.01 0.80
CA SER A 578 -12.72 1.77 0.26
C SER A 578 -13.56 1.02 1.29
N ALA A 579 -14.43 0.11 0.83
CA ALA A 579 -15.21 -0.77 1.71
C ALA A 579 -14.31 -1.56 2.69
N LEU A 580 -13.10 -1.95 2.24
CA LEU A 580 -12.10 -2.59 3.09
C LEU A 580 -11.59 -1.64 4.17
N ALA A 581 -11.23 -0.41 3.82
CA ALA A 581 -10.74 0.57 4.78
C ALA A 581 -11.77 0.85 5.87
N HIS A 582 -13.03 1.04 5.47
CA HIS A 582 -14.13 1.27 6.39
C HIS A 582 -14.32 0.09 7.36
N GLU A 583 -14.35 -1.15 6.87
CA GLU A 583 -14.53 -2.33 7.74
C GLU A 583 -13.35 -2.56 8.69
N LEU A 584 -12.11 -2.36 8.24
CA LEU A 584 -10.93 -2.49 9.10
C LEU A 584 -10.92 -1.44 10.22
N ASP A 585 -11.34 -0.21 9.91
CA ASP A 585 -11.49 0.85 10.91
C ASP A 585 -12.65 0.58 11.87
N ARG A 586 -13.78 0.06 11.37
CA ARG A 586 -14.95 -0.33 12.16
C ARG A 586 -14.58 -1.41 13.18
N GLN A 587 -13.89 -2.46 12.74
CA GLN A 587 -13.44 -3.55 13.63
C GLN A 587 -12.46 -3.06 14.70
N LEU A 588 -11.50 -2.20 14.33
CA LEU A 588 -10.57 -1.61 15.29
C LEU A 588 -11.31 -0.75 16.32
N PHE A 589 -12.23 0.09 15.86
CA PHE A 589 -13.02 0.95 16.74
C PHE A 589 -13.90 0.12 17.69
N GLU A 590 -14.60 -0.89 17.18
CA GLU A 590 -15.40 -1.81 18.00
C GLU A 590 -14.53 -2.54 19.04
N ALA A 591 -13.37 -3.05 18.64
CA ALA A 591 -12.46 -3.75 19.53
C ALA A 591 -11.92 -2.85 20.66
N ARG A 592 -11.63 -1.57 20.35
CA ARG A 592 -11.08 -0.61 21.32
C ARG A 592 -12.14 0.00 22.23
N TRP A 593 -13.34 0.27 21.71
CA TRP A 593 -14.31 1.16 22.34
C TRP A 593 -15.68 0.52 22.56
N ARG A 594 -15.77 -0.80 22.67
CA ARG A 594 -17.05 -1.51 22.87
C ARG A 594 -17.91 -0.93 23.99
N SER A 595 -17.32 -0.61 25.14
CA SER A 595 -18.04 -0.03 26.28
C SER A 595 -18.59 1.37 25.98
N PHE A 596 -17.81 2.21 25.29
CA PHE A 596 -18.26 3.52 24.84
C PHE A 596 -19.39 3.40 23.82
N ILE A 597 -19.27 2.48 22.86
CA ILE A 597 -20.27 2.21 21.83
C ILE A 597 -21.59 1.76 22.47
N GLU A 598 -21.54 0.84 23.44
CA GLU A 598 -22.72 0.37 24.17
C GLU A 598 -23.38 1.51 24.96
N ALA A 599 -22.59 2.37 25.63
CA ALA A 599 -23.09 3.54 26.34
C ALA A 599 -23.69 4.60 25.39
N ALA A 600 -23.03 4.87 24.27
CA ALA A 600 -23.48 5.80 23.24
C ALA A 600 -24.75 5.30 22.53
N GLY A 601 -24.83 4.00 22.25
CA GLY A 601 -26.00 3.36 21.65
C GLY A 601 -27.21 3.34 22.58
N ALA A 602 -27.00 3.13 23.88
CA ALA A 602 -28.07 3.25 24.88
C ALA A 602 -28.65 4.68 24.92
N ALA A 603 -27.81 5.70 24.77
CA ALA A 603 -28.25 7.11 24.71
C ALA A 603 -29.02 7.46 23.42
N ALA A 604 -28.78 6.73 22.32
CA ALA A 604 -29.49 6.91 21.04
C ALA A 604 -30.88 6.25 21.02
N CYS A 605 -31.14 5.29 21.91
CA CYS A 605 -32.40 4.52 21.97
C CYS A 605 -33.61 5.25 22.58
N ASP A 606 -33.53 6.56 22.83
CA ASP A 606 -34.69 7.42 23.13
C ASP A 606 -35.10 8.23 21.88
N PRO A 607 -35.86 7.66 20.91
CA PRO A 607 -36.39 8.43 19.81
C PRO A 607 -37.69 9.14 20.23
N PRO A 608 -37.95 10.40 19.81
CA PRO A 608 -39.32 10.87 19.69
C PRO A 608 -40.03 9.98 18.65
N ARG A 609 -41.14 9.35 19.07
CA ARG A 609 -41.93 8.41 18.26
C ARG A 609 -42.22 8.98 16.86
N GLY A 610 -41.69 8.32 15.83
CA GLY A 610 -42.08 8.56 14.43
C GLY A 610 -40.91 8.76 13.46
N GLN A 611 -40.09 7.73 13.20
CA GLN A 611 -39.22 7.68 12.03
C GLN A 611 -39.83 6.73 10.98
N PRO A 612 -40.09 7.17 9.73
CA PRO A 612 -40.25 6.26 8.62
C PRO A 612 -38.87 5.83 8.11
N THR A 613 -38.66 4.52 8.01
CA THR A 613 -37.50 3.89 7.38
C THR A 613 -37.48 4.26 5.89
N VAL A 614 -36.65 5.23 5.49
CA VAL A 614 -36.40 5.49 4.06
C VAL A 614 -35.44 4.43 3.56
N VAL A 615 -35.98 3.32 3.07
CA VAL A 615 -35.25 2.39 2.21
C VAL A 615 -34.93 3.16 0.93
N ALA A 616 -33.63 3.39 0.67
CA ALA A 616 -33.15 3.93 -0.59
C ALA A 616 -33.57 3.01 -1.74
N LYS A 617 -34.71 3.30 -2.38
CA LYS A 617 -35.06 2.68 -3.67
C LYS A 617 -34.14 3.29 -4.72
N ALA A 618 -33.36 2.43 -5.36
CA ALA A 618 -32.57 2.77 -6.54
C ALA A 618 -33.42 3.56 -7.54
N ARG A 619 -32.92 4.74 -7.96
CA ARG A 619 -33.55 5.55 -9.01
C ARG A 619 -33.73 4.69 -10.27
N PRO A 620 -34.91 4.68 -10.91
CA PRO A 620 -35.09 3.99 -12.19
C PRO A 620 -34.28 4.73 -13.26
N ARG A 621 -33.45 3.98 -14.00
CA ARG A 621 -32.73 4.48 -15.17
C ARG A 621 -33.74 4.97 -16.20
N HIS A 622 -33.71 6.26 -16.52
CA HIS A 622 -34.44 6.83 -17.66
C HIS A 622 -33.97 6.15 -18.95
N SER A 623 -34.87 5.43 -19.61
CA SER A 623 -34.68 4.88 -20.95
C SER A 623 -34.72 6.01 -21.98
N ARG A 624 -33.65 6.14 -22.77
CA ARG A 624 -33.64 6.99 -23.98
C ARG A 624 -34.69 6.48 -24.98
N PRO A 625 -35.47 7.34 -25.64
CA PRO A 625 -36.40 6.91 -26.67
C PRO A 625 -35.63 6.50 -27.94
N ARG A 626 -35.94 5.31 -28.46
CA ARG A 626 -35.50 4.81 -29.77
C ARG A 626 -36.03 5.74 -30.87
N LYS A 627 -35.13 6.34 -31.65
CA LYS A 627 -35.47 6.89 -32.97
C LYS A 627 -36.05 5.76 -33.83
N ARG A 628 -37.30 5.90 -34.26
CA ARG A 628 -37.86 5.13 -35.38
C ARG A 628 -37.35 5.74 -36.68
N ALA A 629 -36.90 4.87 -37.57
CA ALA A 629 -36.65 5.19 -38.96
C ALA A 629 -37.97 5.52 -39.68
N ALA A 630 -37.95 6.60 -40.44
CA ALA A 630 -38.62 6.78 -41.72
C ALA A 630 -37.66 7.60 -42.58
#